data_AF-A0A8H5I0X6-F1
#
_entry.id   AF-A0A8H5I0X6-F1
#
_cell.length_a   1.000
_cell.length_b   1.000
_cell.length_c   1.000
_cell.angle_alpha   90.00
_cell.angle_beta   90.00
_cell.angle_gamma   90.00
#
_symmetry.space_group_name_H-M   'P 1'
#
loop_
_entity.id
_entity.type
_entity.pdbx_description
1 polymer ?
#
loop_
_entity_poly.entity_id
_entity_poly.type
_entity_poly.pdbx_seq_one_letter_code
_entity_poly.pdbx_strand_id
1 'polypeptide(L)'
;MLVRDEDWSRDVAYILDKVVNIFEQSKSENRPFFITIGFIDPHRDRTRTGISDEGELHENEEAQIRPPDVEVEFLSELPGARQEFANYYKSISRMDQGIGFILDGLEKARISDDTPPFINSKTALYDAAGVNLPFIVRSPGLTGHSNINPNLISYVDVLPTILDFAVVKGKNDNTLNDSAAPSYSYWPVQTICGTGLWISHIPRDSQLLAEPTRFVRTRRYKYHRNIAWRLDFPFTADIYGSLTLEDIRNADTADLGIGKMIGIFI
;
A
#
# COMPACT_ATOMS: atom_id res chain seq x y z
N MET A 1 17.40 18.53 -10.79
CA MET A 1 17.94 18.57 -9.41
C MET A 1 17.36 17.38 -8.68
N LEU A 2 18.19 16.46 -8.18
CA LEU A 2 17.72 15.36 -7.34
C LEU A 2 17.60 15.92 -5.92
N VAL A 3 16.38 16.11 -5.44
CA VAL A 3 16.12 16.54 -4.05
C VAL A 3 15.61 15.31 -3.32
N ARG A 4 16.32 14.92 -2.26
CA ARG A 4 15.82 13.95 -1.27
C ARG A 4 15.63 14.73 0.02
N ASP A 5 14.40 14.74 0.50
CA ASP A 5 14.02 15.34 1.76
C ASP A 5 13.24 14.29 2.53
N GLU A 6 13.60 14.09 3.80
CA GLU A 6 13.02 13.05 4.63
C GLU A 6 12.54 13.68 5.92
N ASP A 7 11.25 13.54 6.15
CA ASP A 7 10.65 13.82 7.43
C ASP A 7 10.00 12.53 7.93
N TRP A 8 10.28 12.21 9.19
CA TRP A 8 9.73 11.04 9.86
C TRP A 8 8.43 11.37 10.63
N SER A 9 7.94 12.59 10.48
CA SER A 9 6.64 13.00 10.99
C SER A 9 5.49 12.48 10.12
N ARG A 10 4.28 12.52 10.68
CA ARG A 10 3.03 12.25 9.96
C ARG A 10 2.36 13.54 9.48
N ASP A 11 3.11 14.63 9.38
CA ASP A 11 2.62 15.95 9.04
C ASP A 11 2.39 16.08 7.53
N VAL A 12 1.11 16.06 7.14
CA VAL A 12 0.70 16.21 5.75
C VAL A 12 0.84 17.65 5.24
N ALA A 13 0.89 18.65 6.15
CA ALA A 13 1.15 20.06 5.84
C ALA A 13 2.54 20.23 5.25
N TYR A 14 3.53 19.67 5.95
CA TYR A 14 4.92 19.70 5.57
C TYR A 14 5.10 19.09 4.17
N ILE A 15 4.47 17.94 3.91
CA ILE A 15 4.52 17.29 2.60
C ILE A 15 3.93 18.21 1.51
N LEU A 16 2.78 18.83 1.78
CA LEU A 16 2.14 19.76 0.84
C LEU A 16 3.05 20.93 0.48
N ASP A 17 3.64 21.59 1.49
CA ASP A 17 4.54 22.72 1.29
C ASP A 17 5.72 22.35 0.39
N LYS A 18 6.29 21.16 0.57
CA LYS A 18 7.39 20.67 -0.28
C LYS A 18 6.94 20.43 -1.71
N VAL A 19 5.77 19.83 -1.91
CA VAL A 19 5.22 19.56 -3.25
C VAL A 19 4.94 20.87 -3.99
N VAL A 20 4.31 21.84 -3.34
CA VAL A 20 4.02 23.17 -3.92
C VAL A 20 5.30 23.87 -4.34
N ASN A 21 6.33 23.85 -3.48
CA ASN A 21 7.63 24.45 -3.80
C ASN A 21 8.29 23.82 -5.04
N ILE A 22 8.25 22.48 -5.18
CA ILE A 22 8.78 21.80 -6.36
C ILE A 22 7.98 22.19 -7.62
N PHE A 23 6.65 22.27 -7.51
CA PHE A 23 5.79 22.65 -8.63
C PHE A 23 6.08 24.07 -9.13
N GLU A 24 6.14 25.05 -8.23
CA GLU A 24 6.46 26.44 -8.57
C GLU A 24 7.86 26.58 -9.16
N GLN A 25 8.84 25.87 -8.60
CA GLN A 25 10.19 25.83 -9.18
C GLN A 25 10.16 25.26 -10.60
N SER A 26 9.51 24.11 -10.81
CA SER A 26 9.45 23.45 -12.11
C SER A 26 8.76 24.31 -13.18
N LYS A 27 7.72 25.05 -12.77
CA LYS A 27 7.00 26.01 -13.61
C LYS A 27 7.88 27.20 -13.99
N SER A 28 8.63 27.75 -13.04
CA SER A 28 9.56 28.87 -13.27
C SER A 28 10.71 28.48 -14.21
N GLU A 29 11.17 27.23 -14.13
CA GLU A 29 12.30 26.71 -14.90
C GLU A 29 11.86 26.04 -16.22
N ASN A 30 10.55 25.98 -16.48
CA ASN A 30 9.93 25.32 -17.64
C ASN A 30 10.49 23.91 -17.91
N ARG A 31 10.65 23.11 -16.86
CA ARG A 31 11.17 21.74 -16.94
C ARG A 31 10.13 20.72 -16.46
N PRO A 32 10.12 19.50 -16.99
CA PRO A 32 9.33 18.42 -16.40
C PRO A 32 9.92 18.00 -15.06
N PHE A 33 9.07 17.44 -14.18
CA PHE A 33 9.47 16.91 -12.88
C PHE A 33 8.92 15.49 -12.67
N PHE A 34 9.55 14.77 -11.75
CA PHE A 34 9.09 13.50 -11.21
C PHE A 34 9.24 13.56 -9.69
N ILE A 35 8.18 13.26 -8.95
CA ILE A 35 8.16 13.28 -7.49
C ILE A 35 7.62 11.94 -7.02
N THR A 36 8.30 11.35 -6.03
CA THR A 36 7.80 10.24 -5.25
C THR A 36 7.46 10.76 -3.86
N ILE A 37 6.21 10.58 -3.42
CA ILE A 37 5.75 10.94 -2.08
C ILE A 37 5.53 9.64 -1.32
N GLY A 38 6.23 9.47 -0.20
CA GLY A 38 6.09 8.30 0.67
C GLY A 38 5.49 8.73 2.00
N PHE A 39 4.21 8.42 2.23
CA PHE A 39 3.57 8.65 3.52
C PHE A 39 4.05 7.63 4.55
N ILE A 40 4.15 8.06 5.81
CA ILE A 40 4.38 7.16 6.94
C ILE A 40 3.09 6.52 7.39
N ASP A 41 1.99 7.26 7.36
CA ASP A 41 0.67 6.64 7.50
C ASP A 41 0.44 5.63 6.36
N PRO A 42 -0.23 4.49 6.63
CA PRO A 42 -0.76 4.06 7.92
C PRO A 42 0.14 3.07 8.69
N HIS A 43 1.47 3.21 8.57
CA HIS A 43 2.42 2.32 9.24
C HIS A 43 2.30 2.41 10.77
N ARG A 44 2.47 1.27 11.45
CA ARG A 44 2.52 1.19 12.92
C ARG A 44 3.73 1.93 13.50
N ASP A 45 3.57 2.56 14.65
CA ASP A 45 4.69 3.05 15.44
C ASP A 45 4.97 2.11 16.62
N ARG A 46 5.69 2.62 17.62
CA ARG A 46 6.10 1.86 18.80
C ARG A 46 5.03 1.87 19.91
N THR A 47 3.87 2.48 19.68
CA THR A 47 2.77 2.41 20.63
C THR A 47 2.11 1.04 20.61
N ARG A 48 1.56 0.66 21.76
CA ARG A 48 0.90 -0.63 21.94
C ARG A 48 -0.39 -0.75 21.12
N THR A 49 -1.08 0.36 20.88
CA THR A 49 -2.27 0.45 20.01
C THR A 49 -1.93 0.44 18.52
N GLY A 50 -0.66 0.23 18.17
CA GLY A 50 -0.17 0.12 16.81
C GLY A 50 0.07 1.47 16.16
N ILE A 51 -0.87 2.41 16.25
CA ILE A 51 -0.74 3.74 15.65
C ILE A 51 -1.07 4.79 16.70
N SER A 52 -0.16 5.74 16.85
CA SER A 52 -0.28 6.95 17.64
C SER A 52 -1.11 7.99 16.90
N ASP A 53 -1.87 8.74 17.69
CA ASP A 53 -2.54 9.96 17.23
C ASP A 53 -1.52 11.12 17.11
N GLU A 54 -0.23 10.89 17.36
CA GLU A 54 0.81 11.92 17.25
C GLU A 54 1.06 12.27 15.77
N GLY A 55 0.68 13.49 15.41
CA GLY A 55 0.91 14.16 14.14
C GLY A 55 0.06 15.43 14.12
N GLU A 56 0.62 16.56 13.70
CA GLU A 56 -0.19 17.75 13.50
C GLU A 56 -1.13 17.51 12.31
N LEU A 57 -2.42 17.37 12.62
CA LEU A 57 -3.47 17.52 11.63
C LEU A 57 -3.64 19.02 11.40
N HIS A 58 -3.71 19.43 10.14
CA HIS A 58 -4.31 20.74 9.84
C HIS A 58 -5.74 20.78 10.40
N GLU A 59 -6.19 21.96 10.82
CA GLU A 59 -7.34 22.29 11.67
C GLU A 59 -8.72 21.65 11.41
N ASN A 60 -8.91 20.63 10.57
CA ASN A 60 -10.22 20.05 10.32
C ASN A 60 -10.24 18.51 10.37
N GLU A 61 -10.97 18.03 11.39
CA GLU A 61 -11.64 16.73 11.48
C GLU A 61 -10.74 15.50 11.59
N GLU A 62 -10.24 15.23 12.80
CA GLU A 62 -9.96 13.85 13.21
C GLU A 62 -11.22 13.01 12.99
N ALA A 63 -11.14 12.05 12.06
CA ALA A 63 -12.21 11.09 11.88
C ALA A 63 -12.50 10.40 13.22
N GLN A 64 -13.72 10.59 13.75
CA GLN A 64 -14.15 10.01 15.02
C GLN A 64 -14.52 8.54 14.82
N ILE A 65 -13.53 7.72 14.50
CA ILE A 65 -13.70 6.29 14.26
C ILE A 65 -13.57 5.56 15.58
N ARG A 66 -14.64 4.87 15.99
CA ARG A 66 -14.68 4.13 17.25
C ARG A 66 -14.57 2.62 16.98
N PRO A 67 -14.03 1.83 17.92
CA PRO A 67 -13.90 0.37 17.75
C PRO A 67 -15.21 -0.39 17.40
N PRO A 68 -16.41 0.02 17.86
CA PRO A 68 -17.65 -0.62 17.43
C PRO A 68 -18.03 -0.34 15.97
N ASP A 69 -17.49 0.73 15.37
CA ASP A 69 -17.88 1.20 14.04
C ASP A 69 -16.97 0.64 12.93
N VAL A 70 -15.91 -0.12 13.28
CA VAL A 70 -14.98 -0.69 12.30
C VAL A 70 -15.35 -2.09 11.85
N GLU A 71 -15.04 -2.37 10.58
CA GLU A 71 -15.12 -3.70 9.99
C GLU A 71 -13.78 -4.42 10.16
N VAL A 72 -13.77 -5.50 10.94
CA VAL A 72 -12.58 -6.35 11.11
C VAL A 72 -12.65 -7.47 10.07
N GLU A 73 -12.06 -7.20 8.91
CA GLU A 73 -11.86 -8.21 7.88
C GLU A 73 -10.65 -9.09 8.24
N PHE A 74 -10.64 -10.36 7.80
CA PHE A 74 -9.52 -11.32 7.91
C PHE A 74 -8.91 -11.61 9.31
N LEU A 75 -9.42 -11.02 10.40
CA LEU A 75 -9.03 -11.31 11.79
C LEU A 75 -10.22 -11.72 12.65
N SER A 76 -9.93 -12.31 13.82
CA SER A 76 -10.94 -12.54 14.86
C SER A 76 -11.42 -11.20 15.42
N GLU A 77 -12.72 -11.10 15.70
CA GLU A 77 -13.35 -9.86 16.19
C GLU A 77 -13.10 -9.65 17.70
N LEU A 78 -11.83 -9.47 18.06
CA LEU A 78 -11.39 -9.26 19.43
C LEU A 78 -11.34 -7.75 19.76
N PRO A 79 -11.49 -7.34 21.03
CA PRO A 79 -11.49 -5.93 21.41
C PRO A 79 -10.24 -5.16 20.96
N GLY A 80 -9.06 -5.77 21.11
CA GLY A 80 -7.78 -5.26 20.65
C GLY A 80 -7.71 -5.12 19.14
N ALA A 81 -8.25 -6.10 18.39
CA ALA A 81 -8.34 -6.00 16.93
C ALA A 81 -9.20 -4.81 16.50
N ARG A 82 -10.40 -4.64 17.09
CA ARG A 82 -11.27 -3.50 16.81
C ARG A 82 -10.63 -2.16 17.16
N GLN A 83 -9.90 -2.09 18.27
CA GLN A 83 -9.19 -0.88 18.67
C GLN A 83 -8.09 -0.51 17.66
N GLU A 84 -7.30 -1.50 17.23
CA GLU A 84 -6.23 -1.24 16.27
C GLU A 84 -6.77 -0.91 14.86
N PHE A 85 -7.88 -1.52 14.44
CA PHE A 85 -8.57 -1.13 13.20
C PHE A 85 -9.11 0.30 13.26
N ALA A 86 -9.65 0.73 14.41
CA ALA A 86 -10.10 2.12 14.57
C ALA A 86 -8.95 3.10 14.40
N ASN A 87 -7.81 2.85 15.06
CA ASN A 87 -6.62 3.69 14.91
C ASN A 87 -6.05 3.62 13.48
N TYR A 88 -6.08 2.46 12.86
CA TYR A 88 -5.68 2.27 11.47
C TYR A 88 -6.53 3.10 10.50
N TYR A 89 -7.85 3.09 10.64
CA TYR A 89 -8.73 3.90 9.80
C TYR A 89 -8.56 5.40 10.04
N LYS A 90 -8.30 5.84 11.28
CA LYS A 90 -7.97 7.24 11.56
C LYS A 90 -6.71 7.68 10.82
N SER A 91 -5.70 6.83 10.82
CA SER A 91 -4.44 7.06 10.14
C SER A 91 -4.58 7.04 8.61
N ILE A 92 -5.41 6.15 8.05
CA ILE A 92 -5.82 6.23 6.63
C ILE A 92 -6.51 7.56 6.35
N SER A 93 -7.42 8.01 7.23
CA SER A 93 -8.12 9.29 7.04
C SER A 93 -7.16 10.47 7.03
N ARG A 94 -6.13 10.48 7.88
CA ARG A 94 -5.07 11.51 7.84
C ARG A 94 -4.30 11.47 6.52
N MET A 95 -3.95 10.28 6.04
CA MET A 95 -3.28 10.12 4.75
C MET A 95 -4.17 10.59 3.59
N ASP A 96 -5.46 10.23 3.57
CA ASP A 96 -6.42 10.67 2.53
C ASP A 96 -6.59 12.19 2.54
N GLN A 97 -6.60 12.84 3.72
CA GLN A 97 -6.57 14.31 3.79
C GLN A 97 -5.30 14.88 3.16
N GLY A 98 -4.12 14.31 3.45
CA GLY A 98 -2.87 14.72 2.83
C GLY A 98 -2.84 14.55 1.31
N ILE A 99 -3.32 13.41 0.81
CA ILE A 99 -3.52 13.16 -0.62
C ILE A 99 -4.50 14.20 -1.19
N GLY A 100 -5.60 14.45 -0.49
CA GLY A 100 -6.60 15.45 -0.83
C GLY A 100 -6.00 16.85 -0.95
N PHE A 101 -5.16 17.28 -0.02
CA PHE A 101 -4.49 18.58 -0.07
C PHE A 101 -3.51 18.70 -1.23
N ILE A 102 -2.70 17.67 -1.45
CA ILE A 102 -1.77 17.62 -2.59
C ILE A 102 -2.56 17.67 -3.88
N LEU A 103 -3.63 16.89 -3.99
CA LEU A 103 -4.48 16.86 -5.16
C LEU A 103 -5.29 18.14 -5.30
N ASP A 104 -5.73 18.82 -4.24
CA ASP A 104 -6.47 20.09 -4.28
C ASP A 104 -5.56 21.23 -4.71
N GLY A 105 -4.32 21.27 -4.20
CA GLY A 105 -3.26 22.11 -4.74
C GLY A 105 -2.97 21.83 -6.23
N LEU A 106 -3.36 20.64 -6.71
CA LEU A 106 -3.27 20.19 -8.10
C LEU A 106 -4.65 20.03 -8.80
N GLU A 107 -5.77 20.46 -8.19
CA GLU A 107 -7.20 20.28 -8.53
C GLU A 107 -7.84 18.83 -8.55
N LYS A 108 -8.06 18.24 -7.36
CA LYS A 108 -8.98 17.16 -6.88
C LYS A 108 -8.95 15.72 -7.44
N ALA A 109 -8.75 14.75 -6.53
CA ALA A 109 -9.41 13.41 -6.51
C ALA A 109 -9.34 12.81 -5.07
N ARG A 110 -10.22 11.85 -4.75
CA ARG A 110 -10.28 11.12 -3.47
C ARG A 110 -9.76 9.69 -3.65
N ILE A 111 -8.96 9.18 -2.70
CA ILE A 111 -8.37 7.84 -2.78
C ILE A 111 -8.53 7.14 -1.42
N SER A 112 -9.29 6.05 -1.36
CA SER A 112 -9.16 5.08 -0.28
C SER A 112 -8.76 3.73 -0.86
N ASP A 113 -7.66 3.21 -0.33
CA ASP A 113 -7.55 1.93 0.38
C ASP A 113 -6.07 1.70 0.54
N ASP A 114 -5.62 1.09 1.62
CA ASP A 114 -4.20 0.85 1.87
C ASP A 114 -3.97 -0.51 2.52
N THR A 115 -2.72 -0.95 2.56
CA THR A 115 -2.40 -2.31 3.02
C THR A 115 -2.32 -2.35 4.55
N PRO A 116 -3.16 -3.11 5.25
CA PRO A 116 -3.22 -3.02 6.71
C PRO A 116 -1.99 -3.61 7.40
N PRO A 117 -1.36 -3.00 8.41
CA PRO A 117 -0.16 -3.55 9.06
C PRO A 117 -0.53 -4.61 10.13
N PHE A 118 -1.40 -5.57 9.80
CA PHE A 118 -1.87 -6.60 10.73
C PHE A 118 -1.20 -7.96 10.51
N ILE A 119 -1.43 -8.89 11.43
CA ILE A 119 -1.14 -10.32 11.26
C ILE A 119 -1.85 -10.81 9.99
N ASN A 120 -1.20 -11.72 9.24
CA ASN A 120 -1.63 -12.23 7.94
C ASN A 120 -1.64 -11.19 6.79
N SER A 121 -1.16 -9.97 7.07
CA SER A 121 -0.98 -8.91 6.10
C SER A 121 0.50 -8.61 5.87
N LYS A 122 1.10 -7.77 6.73
CA LYS A 122 2.50 -7.35 6.64
C LYS A 122 3.39 -8.58 6.76
N THR A 123 4.34 -8.72 5.84
CA THR A 123 5.26 -9.87 5.71
C THR A 123 4.60 -11.21 5.35
N ALA A 124 3.30 -11.22 5.04
CA ALA A 124 2.58 -12.39 4.56
C ALA A 124 2.26 -12.26 3.06
N LEU A 125 2.17 -13.39 2.37
CA LEU A 125 1.80 -13.44 0.95
C LEU A 125 0.34 -13.86 0.78
N TYR A 126 -0.57 -13.45 1.66
CA TYR A 126 -2.01 -13.71 1.54
C TYR A 126 -2.71 -12.61 0.74
N ASP A 127 -3.79 -12.95 0.03
CA ASP A 127 -4.50 -11.98 -0.82
C ASP A 127 -5.28 -10.95 -0.01
N ALA A 128 -5.96 -11.38 1.07
CA ALA A 128 -6.90 -10.53 1.80
C ALA A 128 -6.23 -9.29 2.42
N ALA A 129 -4.93 -9.36 2.72
CA ALA A 129 -4.24 -8.23 3.34
C ALA A 129 -2.77 -8.07 2.91
N GLY A 130 -2.07 -9.12 2.44
CA GLY A 130 -0.62 -9.03 2.24
C GLY A 130 -0.12 -8.53 0.88
N VAL A 131 -0.79 -8.87 -0.22
CA VAL A 131 -0.28 -8.59 -1.59
C VAL A 131 -1.29 -7.99 -2.55
N ASN A 132 -2.55 -7.82 -2.13
CA ASN A 132 -3.56 -7.12 -2.91
C ASN A 132 -3.57 -5.65 -2.47
N LEU A 133 -2.74 -4.83 -3.12
CA LEU A 133 -2.52 -3.45 -2.73
C LEU A 133 -3.33 -2.51 -3.63
N PRO A 134 -3.81 -1.37 -3.12
CA PRO A 134 -4.43 -0.31 -3.92
C PRO A 134 -3.50 0.15 -5.06
N PHE A 135 -4.05 0.35 -6.26
CA PHE A 135 -3.28 0.94 -7.35
C PHE A 135 -4.16 1.81 -8.24
N ILE A 136 -3.86 3.10 -8.28
CA ILE A 136 -4.63 4.09 -9.03
C ILE A 136 -3.69 4.85 -9.96
N VAL A 137 -4.10 5.00 -11.22
CA VAL A 137 -3.37 5.77 -12.23
C VAL A 137 -4.26 6.87 -12.77
N ARG A 138 -3.81 8.12 -12.67
CA ARG A 138 -4.42 9.30 -13.30
C ARG A 138 -3.56 9.75 -14.46
N SER A 139 -4.15 9.88 -15.65
CA SER A 139 -3.47 10.40 -16.84
C SER A 139 -4.34 11.44 -17.56
N PRO A 140 -3.82 12.64 -17.89
CA PRO A 140 -4.56 13.62 -18.68
C PRO A 140 -4.95 13.06 -20.06
N GLY A 141 -6.25 13.07 -20.39
CA GLY A 141 -6.78 12.56 -21.66
C GLY A 141 -7.41 11.16 -21.59
N LEU A 142 -7.34 10.48 -20.43
CA LEU A 142 -8.11 9.27 -20.19
C LEU A 142 -9.59 9.64 -20.03
N THR A 143 -10.44 9.26 -20.98
CA THR A 143 -11.91 9.51 -20.93
C THR A 143 -12.68 8.19 -20.81
N GLY A 144 -13.67 8.14 -19.90
CA GLY A 144 -14.50 6.95 -19.66
C GLY A 144 -14.85 6.76 -18.18
N HIS A 145 -16.08 6.32 -17.89
CA HIS A 145 -16.64 6.26 -16.52
C HIS A 145 -16.50 4.88 -15.85
N SER A 146 -15.72 3.96 -16.42
CA SER A 146 -15.51 2.60 -15.91
C SER A 146 -14.01 2.40 -15.64
N ASN A 147 -13.54 2.91 -14.51
CA ASN A 147 -12.12 3.04 -14.15
C ASN A 147 -11.50 1.77 -13.51
N ILE A 148 -12.17 0.62 -13.59
CA ILE A 148 -11.66 -0.62 -12.99
C ILE A 148 -10.95 -1.45 -14.07
N ASN A 149 -9.63 -1.63 -13.92
CA ASN A 149 -8.84 -2.48 -14.78
C ASN A 149 -8.69 -3.89 -14.18
N PRO A 150 -9.17 -4.97 -14.84
CA PRO A 150 -9.10 -6.34 -14.34
C PRO A 150 -7.75 -7.05 -14.62
N ASN A 151 -6.73 -6.31 -15.07
CA ASN A 151 -5.39 -6.84 -15.28
C ASN A 151 -4.71 -7.11 -13.94
N LEU A 152 -3.96 -8.20 -13.88
CA LEU A 152 -3.04 -8.45 -12.78
C LEU A 152 -1.74 -7.73 -13.10
N ILE A 153 -1.38 -6.77 -12.27
CA ILE A 153 -0.12 -6.03 -12.33
C ILE A 153 0.69 -6.26 -11.06
N SER A 154 1.97 -5.92 -11.10
CA SER A 154 2.88 -5.92 -9.96
C SER A 154 3.58 -4.57 -9.83
N TYR A 155 4.06 -4.24 -8.63
CA TYR A 155 4.81 -2.99 -8.42
C TYR A 155 6.13 -2.95 -9.22
N VAL A 156 6.67 -4.10 -9.64
CA VAL A 156 7.83 -4.14 -10.55
C VAL A 156 7.51 -3.56 -11.93
N ASP A 157 6.24 -3.47 -12.30
CA ASP A 157 5.75 -2.91 -13.57
C ASP A 157 5.66 -1.38 -13.54
N VAL A 158 5.74 -0.75 -12.35
CA VAL A 158 5.59 0.70 -12.19
C VAL A 158 6.74 1.46 -12.86
N LEU A 159 7.99 1.04 -12.60
CA LEU A 159 9.17 1.67 -13.20
C LEU A 159 9.15 1.60 -14.75
N PRO A 160 9.01 0.42 -15.39
CA PRO A 160 8.97 0.37 -16.85
C PRO A 160 7.80 1.17 -17.42
N THR A 161 6.65 1.20 -16.75
CA THR A 161 5.49 1.99 -17.20
C THR A 161 5.74 3.50 -17.14
N ILE A 162 6.39 4.00 -16.09
CA ILE A 162 6.76 5.42 -15.97
C ILE A 162 7.76 5.81 -17.08
N LEU A 163 8.74 4.95 -17.35
CA LEU A 163 9.74 5.18 -18.40
C LEU A 163 9.09 5.22 -19.79
N ASP A 164 8.20 4.28 -20.09
CA ASP A 164 7.46 4.26 -21.36
C ASP A 164 6.61 5.53 -21.53
N PHE A 165 5.88 5.93 -20.48
CA PHE A 165 5.08 7.16 -20.50
C PHE A 165 5.92 8.41 -20.77
N ALA A 166 7.08 8.53 -20.10
CA ALA A 166 7.98 9.66 -20.28
C ALA A 166 8.61 9.70 -21.68
N VAL A 167 8.98 8.55 -22.24
CA VAL A 167 9.56 8.44 -23.59
C VAL A 167 8.55 8.77 -24.68
N VAL A 168 7.30 8.29 -24.56
CA VAL A 168 6.23 8.58 -25.53
C VAL A 168 5.93 10.07 -25.60
N LYS A 169 5.92 10.79 -24.47
CA LYS A 169 5.75 12.25 -24.43
C LYS A 169 6.96 13.03 -24.98
N GLY A 170 8.16 12.44 -24.92
CA GLY A 170 9.40 13.08 -25.40
C GLY A 170 9.58 13.01 -26.93
N LYS A 171 8.86 12.13 -27.63
CA LYS A 171 8.91 12.01 -29.09
C LYS A 171 7.78 12.84 -29.72
N ASN A 172 8.12 14.02 -30.23
CA ASN A 172 7.25 14.82 -31.14
C ASN A 172 7.10 14.21 -32.54
N ASP A 173 7.48 12.94 -32.73
CA ASP A 173 7.53 12.30 -34.03
C ASP A 173 6.65 11.05 -34.00
N ASN A 174 5.73 10.95 -34.97
CA ASN A 174 4.74 9.88 -35.13
C ASN A 174 5.36 8.49 -35.44
N THR A 175 6.59 8.25 -35.04
CA THR A 175 7.26 6.96 -35.14
C THR A 175 7.18 6.25 -33.80
N LEU A 176 6.00 5.69 -33.52
CA LEU A 176 5.90 4.54 -32.62
C LEU A 176 6.63 3.37 -33.30
N ASN A 177 7.96 3.38 -33.23
CA ASN A 177 8.70 2.15 -33.39
C ASN A 177 8.24 1.23 -32.26
N ASP A 178 7.73 0.06 -32.65
CA ASP A 178 7.48 -1.12 -31.80
C ASP A 178 8.78 -1.58 -31.13
N SER A 179 9.37 -0.73 -30.29
CA SER A 179 10.52 -1.08 -29.48
C SER A 179 10.01 -1.98 -28.36
N ALA A 180 10.15 -3.28 -28.59
CA ALA A 180 10.19 -4.40 -27.66
C ALA A 180 10.48 -4.01 -26.19
N ALA A 181 9.50 -3.40 -25.51
CA ALA A 181 9.52 -3.29 -24.06
C ALA A 181 9.29 -4.71 -23.53
N PRO A 182 10.15 -5.23 -22.63
CA PRO A 182 9.93 -6.53 -22.05
C PRO A 182 8.61 -6.46 -21.29
N SER A 183 7.61 -7.24 -21.75
CA SER A 183 6.36 -7.77 -21.16
C SER A 183 5.80 -7.27 -19.80
N TYR A 184 6.22 -6.13 -19.28
CA TYR A 184 6.06 -5.65 -17.90
C TYR A 184 5.59 -4.19 -17.83
N SER A 185 5.35 -3.54 -18.97
CA SER A 185 4.68 -2.24 -19.01
C SER A 185 3.18 -2.46 -19.24
N TYR A 186 2.35 -1.76 -18.47
CA TYR A 186 0.90 -1.76 -18.68
C TYR A 186 0.44 -0.52 -19.47
N TRP A 187 1.36 0.23 -20.09
CA TRP A 187 1.01 1.34 -20.97
C TRP A 187 0.65 0.87 -22.40
N PRO A 188 -0.43 1.37 -23.03
CA PRO A 188 -1.44 2.25 -22.46
C PRO A 188 -2.37 1.52 -21.49
N VAL A 189 -2.70 2.19 -20.37
CA VAL A 189 -3.35 1.63 -19.16
C VAL A 189 -4.69 0.92 -19.43
N GLN A 190 -5.32 1.18 -20.57
CA GLN A 190 -6.61 0.58 -20.95
C GLN A 190 -6.48 -0.78 -21.65
N THR A 191 -5.26 -1.21 -21.99
CA THR A 191 -5.03 -2.45 -22.75
C THR A 191 -5.16 -3.65 -21.81
N ILE A 192 -6.01 -4.62 -22.15
CA ILE A 192 -6.09 -5.90 -21.43
C ILE A 192 -4.92 -6.78 -21.88
N CYS A 193 -3.88 -6.86 -21.06
CA CYS A 193 -2.76 -7.77 -21.32
C CYS A 193 -3.06 -9.17 -20.78
N GLY A 194 -2.93 -10.17 -21.64
CA GLY A 194 -3.20 -11.58 -21.33
C GLY A 194 -2.10 -12.20 -20.45
N THR A 195 -2.54 -13.07 -19.53
CA THR A 195 -1.76 -14.05 -18.74
C THR A 195 -0.84 -13.48 -17.64
N GLY A 196 -1.46 -13.19 -16.48
CA GLY A 196 -0.77 -12.90 -15.23
C GLY A 196 -0.22 -14.16 -14.57
N LEU A 197 1.09 -14.36 -14.73
CA LEU A 197 1.90 -15.26 -13.91
C LEU A 197 2.86 -14.38 -13.11
N TRP A 198 2.61 -14.24 -11.81
CA TRP A 198 3.41 -13.36 -10.95
C TRP A 198 4.13 -14.15 -9.89
N ILE A 199 5.44 -13.92 -9.75
CA ILE A 199 6.29 -14.52 -8.73
C ILE A 199 6.76 -13.41 -7.80
N SER A 200 6.43 -13.51 -6.52
CA SER A 200 7.00 -12.64 -5.50
C SER A 200 7.75 -13.47 -4.46
N HIS A 201 8.81 -12.85 -3.95
CA HIS A 201 9.70 -13.38 -2.93
C HIS A 201 9.78 -12.35 -1.81
N ILE A 202 9.62 -12.80 -0.57
CA ILE A 202 10.07 -12.05 0.58
C ILE A 202 11.45 -12.59 0.98
N PRO A 203 12.56 -11.91 0.65
CA PRO A 203 13.80 -12.06 1.39
C PRO A 203 13.60 -11.29 2.71
N ARG A 204 13.45 -12.00 3.84
CA ARG A 204 13.32 -11.30 5.13
C ARG A 204 14.70 -10.89 5.62
N ASP A 205 14.82 -9.60 5.86
CA ASP A 205 15.98 -8.91 6.38
C ASP A 205 16.18 -9.31 7.85
N SER A 206 17.43 -9.56 8.24
CA SER A 206 17.88 -10.24 9.46
C SER A 206 17.79 -11.78 9.48
N GLN A 207 18.86 -12.41 9.97
CA GLN A 207 19.04 -13.87 10.11
C GLN A 207 17.99 -14.56 11.00
N LEU A 208 17.08 -13.81 11.62
CA LEU A 208 16.15 -14.27 12.66
C LEU A 208 14.73 -14.54 12.15
N LEU A 209 14.36 -14.09 10.94
CA LEU A 209 12.99 -14.18 10.42
C LEU A 209 12.89 -14.94 9.09
N ALA A 210 13.85 -15.78 8.71
CA ALA A 210 13.91 -16.36 7.37
C ALA A 210 12.85 -17.45 7.09
N GLU A 211 11.68 -17.07 6.55
CA GLU A 211 10.74 -18.01 5.89
C GLU A 211 10.74 -17.76 4.38
N PRO A 212 11.66 -18.40 3.63
CA PRO A 212 11.72 -18.23 2.20
C PRO A 212 10.43 -18.76 1.57
N THR A 213 9.59 -17.82 1.16
CA THR A 213 8.27 -18.12 0.63
C THR A 213 8.18 -17.61 -0.80
N ARG A 214 7.48 -18.36 -1.66
CA ARG A 214 7.16 -17.99 -3.04
C ARG A 214 5.67 -18.16 -3.26
N PHE A 215 5.08 -17.26 -4.05
CA PHE A 215 3.74 -17.51 -4.56
C PHE A 215 3.66 -17.27 -6.06
N VAL A 216 2.69 -17.94 -6.69
CA VAL A 216 2.25 -17.71 -8.06
C VAL A 216 0.78 -17.36 -8.03
N ARG A 217 0.37 -16.27 -8.69
CA ARG A 217 -1.04 -15.87 -8.79
C ARG A 217 -1.49 -15.75 -10.24
N THR A 218 -2.67 -16.28 -10.50
CA THR A 218 -3.50 -16.06 -11.68
C THR A 218 -4.79 -15.34 -11.25
N ARG A 219 -5.68 -14.99 -12.19
CA ARG A 219 -6.95 -14.32 -11.86
C ARG A 219 -7.83 -15.09 -10.88
N ARG A 220 -7.74 -16.43 -10.89
CA ARG A 220 -8.61 -17.30 -10.09
C ARG A 220 -7.86 -18.03 -8.98
N TYR A 221 -6.60 -18.37 -9.22
CA TYR A 221 -5.85 -19.27 -8.35
C TYR A 221 -4.57 -18.61 -7.86
N LYS A 222 -4.25 -18.92 -6.60
CA LYS A 222 -2.97 -18.61 -5.99
C LYS A 222 -2.33 -19.89 -5.48
N TYR A 223 -1.08 -20.13 -5.88
CA TYR A 223 -0.25 -21.20 -5.36
C TYR A 223 0.79 -20.60 -4.42
N HIS A 224 0.88 -21.11 -3.20
CA HIS A 224 1.77 -20.62 -2.17
C HIS A 224 2.71 -21.75 -1.73
N ARG A 225 4.02 -21.50 -1.73
CA ARG A 225 5.04 -22.45 -1.30
C ARG A 225 5.88 -21.85 -0.20
N ASN A 226 5.65 -22.29 1.03
CA ASN A 226 6.58 -22.08 2.12
C ASN A 226 7.67 -23.16 2.05
N ILE A 227 8.93 -22.74 1.87
CA ILE A 227 10.07 -23.66 1.81
C ILE A 227 10.44 -24.14 3.22
N ALA A 228 10.25 -23.31 4.24
CA ALA A 228 10.60 -23.59 5.63
C ALA A 228 9.38 -23.97 6.50
N TRP A 229 8.36 -24.59 5.91
CA TRP A 229 7.05 -24.90 6.53
C TRP A 229 7.08 -25.66 7.87
N ARG A 230 8.21 -26.23 8.27
CA ARG A 230 8.38 -26.92 9.56
C ARG A 230 8.78 -26.00 10.70
N LEU A 231 9.14 -24.75 10.40
CA LEU A 231 9.44 -23.74 11.40
C LEU A 231 8.17 -22.98 11.75
N ASP A 232 8.12 -22.48 12.98
CA ASP A 232 7.05 -21.60 13.42
C ASP A 232 7.08 -20.31 12.61
N PHE A 233 5.89 -19.80 12.26
CA PHE A 233 5.80 -18.53 11.55
C PHE A 233 6.29 -17.39 12.46
N PRO A 234 7.36 -16.67 12.09
CA PRO A 234 7.92 -15.68 12.98
C PRO A 234 7.21 -14.33 12.79
N PHE A 235 6.86 -13.68 13.91
CA PHE A 235 6.27 -12.34 13.92
C PHE A 235 7.34 -11.27 14.12
N THR A 236 7.20 -10.13 13.43
CA THR A 236 8.03 -8.96 13.67
C THR A 236 7.71 -8.35 15.04
N ALA A 237 8.68 -7.65 15.65
CA ALA A 237 8.54 -7.14 17.02
C ALA A 237 7.37 -6.14 17.19
N ASP A 238 7.09 -5.33 16.16
CA ASP A 238 5.95 -4.40 16.10
C ASP A 238 4.60 -5.13 16.08
N ILE A 239 4.51 -6.28 15.42
CA ILE A 239 3.32 -7.14 15.45
C ILE A 239 3.25 -7.92 16.77
N TYR A 240 4.39 -8.36 17.30
CA TYR A 240 4.44 -9.15 18.53
C TYR A 240 3.89 -8.40 19.75
N GLY A 241 4.12 -7.09 19.82
CA GLY A 241 3.60 -6.22 20.88
C GLY A 241 2.19 -5.66 20.65
N SER A 242 1.52 -6.07 19.58
CA SER A 242 0.18 -5.57 19.20
C SER A 242 -0.92 -6.06 20.14
N LEU A 243 -1.96 -5.25 20.34
CA LEU A 243 -3.16 -5.66 21.08
C LEU A 243 -3.83 -6.85 20.41
N THR A 244 -3.86 -6.86 19.07
CA THR A 244 -4.48 -7.96 18.31
C THR A 244 -3.79 -9.29 18.60
N LEU A 245 -2.45 -9.34 18.57
CA LEU A 245 -1.74 -10.60 18.82
C LEU A 245 -1.89 -11.03 20.28
N GLU A 246 -1.87 -10.09 21.22
CA GLU A 246 -2.05 -10.40 22.63
C GLU A 246 -3.43 -10.99 22.92
N ASP A 247 -4.48 -10.40 22.36
CA ASP A 247 -5.84 -10.93 22.49
C ASP A 247 -5.91 -12.34 21.89
N ILE A 248 -5.33 -12.57 20.70
CA ILE A 248 -5.31 -13.91 20.09
C ILE A 248 -4.61 -14.93 20.99
N ARG A 249 -3.51 -14.55 21.65
CA ARG A 249 -2.74 -15.44 22.54
C ARG A 249 -3.45 -15.77 23.84
N ASN A 250 -4.31 -14.86 24.31
CA ASN A 250 -5.03 -14.99 25.57
C ASN A 250 -6.48 -15.47 25.39
N ALA A 251 -6.98 -15.51 24.15
CA ALA A 251 -8.33 -15.96 23.83
C ALA A 251 -8.48 -17.47 23.95
N ASP A 252 -9.67 -17.90 24.37
CA ASP A 252 -10.05 -19.30 24.25
C ASP A 252 -10.25 -19.65 22.77
N THR A 253 -9.91 -20.89 22.40
CA THR A 253 -10.03 -21.36 21.01
C THR A 253 -11.43 -21.21 20.40
N ALA A 254 -12.47 -21.14 21.24
CA ALA A 254 -13.86 -20.91 20.84
C ALA A 254 -14.14 -19.46 20.38
N ASP A 255 -13.34 -18.49 20.84
CA ASP A 255 -13.49 -17.06 20.51
C ASP A 255 -12.71 -16.69 19.23
N LEU A 256 -11.91 -17.62 18.70
CA LEU A 256 -11.14 -17.42 17.49
C LEU A 256 -11.96 -17.84 16.26
N GLY A 257 -12.06 -16.96 15.27
CA GLY A 257 -12.76 -17.23 14.02
C GLY A 257 -12.05 -18.32 13.21
N ILE A 258 -12.54 -19.57 13.29
CA ILE A 258 -12.05 -20.70 12.50
C ILE A 258 -12.28 -20.40 11.01
N GLY A 259 -11.19 -20.20 10.26
CA GLY A 259 -11.21 -19.84 8.84
C GLY A 259 -10.82 -18.39 8.51
N LYS A 260 -10.84 -17.47 9.48
CA LYS A 260 -10.22 -16.13 9.35
C LYS A 260 -8.73 -16.17 9.74
N MET A 261 -8.35 -17.07 10.64
CA MET A 261 -6.94 -17.39 10.90
C MET A 261 -6.39 -18.38 9.86
N ILE A 262 -6.00 -17.88 8.70
CA ILE A 262 -5.21 -18.69 7.76
C ILE A 262 -3.74 -18.63 8.21
N GLY A 263 -3.32 -19.59 9.04
CA GLY A 263 -1.88 -19.85 9.24
C GLY A 263 -1.36 -20.05 10.66
N ILE A 264 -2.19 -20.17 11.70
CA ILE A 264 -1.70 -20.62 13.01
C ILE A 264 -1.95 -22.13 13.11
N PHE A 265 -0.98 -22.92 12.67
CA PHE A 265 -0.90 -24.33 13.05
C PHE A 265 -0.01 -24.40 14.30
N ILE A 266 -0.59 -24.87 15.41
CA ILE A 266 0.15 -25.35 16.58
C ILE A 266 0.69 -26.75 16.25
#